data_AF-A0A380YHI8-F1
#
_entry.id   AF-A0A380YHI8-F1
#
_cell.length_a   1.000
_cell.length_b   1.000
_cell.length_c   1.000
_cell.angle_alpha   90.00
_cell.angle_beta   90.00
_cell.angle_gamma   90.00
#
_symmetry.space_group_name_H-M   'P 1'
#
loop_
_entity.id
_entity.type
_entity.pdbx_description
1 polymer ?
#
loop_
_entity_poly.entity_id
_entity_poly.type
_entity_poly.pdbx_seq_one_letter_code
_entity_poly.pdbx_strand_id
1 'polypeptide(L)'
;MDFSNVTNGILRYIDTWEQKLIDLPVDTITKKRNKQNRTIKQILDHLVDSAANNHQRVVRLQYNDKLDFPDYQQDNDLWIALQDYQNADWNITIQL
;
A
#
# COMPACT_ATOMS: atom_id res chain seq x y z
N MET A 1 -9.70 -24.60 7.70
CA MET A 1 -8.28 -24.19 7.62
C MET A 1 -8.09 -23.09 8.66
N ASP A 2 -7.05 -23.17 9.47
CA ASP A 2 -6.77 -22.15 10.48
C ASP A 2 -5.79 -21.10 9.90
N PHE A 3 -6.20 -19.83 9.94
CA PHE A 3 -5.41 -18.70 9.44
C PHE A 3 -4.89 -17.79 10.56
N SER A 4 -5.10 -18.16 11.82
CA SER A 4 -4.83 -17.31 12.98
C SER A 4 -3.39 -16.81 13.04
N ASN A 5 -2.41 -17.64 12.66
CA ASN A 5 -1.01 -17.25 12.60
C ASN A 5 -0.75 -16.11 11.59
N VAL A 6 -1.42 -16.15 10.44
CA VAL A 6 -1.28 -15.12 9.39
C VAL A 6 -1.99 -13.84 9.84
N THR A 7 -3.24 -13.95 10.31
CA THR A 7 -4.03 -12.77 10.71
C THR A 7 -3.41 -12.08 11.92
N ASN A 8 -2.96 -12.82 12.94
CA ASN A 8 -2.28 -12.25 14.11
C ASN A 8 -0.93 -11.64 13.73
N GLY A 9 -0.23 -12.25 12.75
CA GLY A 9 1.00 -11.68 12.19
C GLY A 9 0.76 -10.31 11.56
N ILE A 10 -0.28 -10.19 10.72
CA ILE A 10 -0.67 -8.92 10.08
C ILE A 10 -1.03 -7.86 11.12
N LEU A 11 -1.90 -8.19 12.08
CA LEU A 11 -2.30 -7.27 13.14
C LEU A 11 -1.10 -6.73 13.91
N ARG A 12 -0.18 -7.61 14.32
CA ARG A 12 1.05 -7.20 15.00
C ARG A 12 1.90 -6.25 14.15
N TYR A 13 1.97 -6.45 12.84
CA TYR A 13 2.72 -5.55 11.96
C TYR A 13 2.05 -4.18 11.87
N ILE A 14 0.72 -4.13 11.75
CA ILE A 14 -0.04 -2.87 11.75
C ILE A 14 0.25 -2.10 13.05
N ASP A 15 0.02 -2.73 14.22
CA ASP A 15 0.26 -2.12 15.53
C ASP A 15 1.69 -1.60 15.69
N THR A 16 2.68 -2.35 15.18
CA THR A 16 4.10 -2.00 15.30
C THR A 16 4.52 -0.86 14.38
N TRP A 17 3.93 -0.77 13.19
CA TRP A 17 4.39 0.16 12.15
C TRP A 17 3.58 1.44 12.10
N GLU A 18 2.31 1.43 12.50
CA GLU A 18 1.45 2.62 12.51
C GLU A 18 2.12 3.79 13.25
N GLN A 19 2.43 3.60 14.54
CA GLN A 19 3.06 4.66 15.33
C GLN A 19 4.43 5.07 14.77
N LYS A 20 5.21 4.10 14.26
CA LYS A 20 6.52 4.39 13.65
C LYS A 20 6.38 5.28 12.43
N LEU A 21 5.34 5.08 11.61
CA LEU A 21 5.07 5.89 10.42
C LEU A 21 4.55 7.28 10.79
N ILE A 22 3.71 7.38 11.83
CA ILE A 22 3.22 8.66 12.39
C ILE A 22 4.40 9.50 12.89
N ASP A 23 5.35 8.88 13.59
CA ASP A 23 6.47 9.58 14.22
C ASP A 23 7.58 10.01 13.23
N LEU A 24 7.50 9.61 11.95
CA LEU A 24 8.51 10.00 10.97
C LEU A 24 8.45 11.51 10.69
N PRO A 25 9.59 12.21 10.68
CA PRO A 25 9.62 13.63 10.32
C PRO A 25 9.06 13.87 8.91
N VAL A 26 8.30 14.95 8.73
CA VAL A 26 7.72 15.34 7.43
C VAL A 26 8.76 15.37 6.32
N ASP A 27 9.94 15.91 6.60
CA ASP A 27 11.05 15.96 5.64
C ASP A 27 11.56 14.55 5.27
N THR A 28 11.53 13.61 6.21
CA THR A 28 11.94 12.23 5.96
C THR A 28 10.96 11.55 5.01
N ILE A 29 9.65 11.69 5.25
CA ILE A 29 8.64 11.04 4.42
C ILE A 29 8.51 11.67 3.03
N THR A 30 8.77 12.97 2.90
CA THR A 30 8.60 13.72 1.65
C THR A 30 9.87 13.85 0.80
N LYS A 31 11.07 13.78 1.40
CA LYS A 31 12.35 14.06 0.68
C LYS A 31 13.26 12.85 0.54
N LYS A 32 13.28 11.92 1.50
CA LYS A 32 14.19 10.76 1.43
C LYS A 32 13.77 9.84 0.27
N ARG A 33 14.72 9.43 -0.57
CA ARG A 33 14.44 8.59 -1.75
C ARG A 33 15.19 7.26 -1.72
N ASN A 34 14.56 6.24 -2.30
CA ASN A 34 15.21 4.95 -2.55
C ASN A 34 15.99 4.97 -3.89
N LYS A 35 16.57 3.82 -4.29
CA LYS A 35 17.30 3.66 -5.56
C LYS A 35 16.44 3.84 -6.82
N GLN A 36 15.11 3.75 -6.69
CA GLN A 36 14.13 3.99 -7.75
C GLN A 36 13.59 5.43 -7.70
N ASN A 37 14.24 6.32 -6.95
CA ASN A 37 13.85 7.73 -6.82
C ASN A 37 12.47 7.96 -6.16
N ARG A 38 11.94 7.00 -5.39
CA ARG A 38 10.63 7.11 -4.71
C ARG A 38 10.76 7.56 -3.27
N THR A 39 9.84 8.44 -2.83
CA THR A 39 9.73 8.88 -1.43
C THR A 39 9.08 7.81 -0.55
N ILE A 40 9.16 7.96 0.77
CA ILE A 40 8.50 7.01 1.69
C ILE A 40 6.97 7.05 1.50
N LYS A 41 6.40 8.24 1.30
CA LYS A 41 4.96 8.38 0.97
C LYS A 41 4.62 7.54 -0.27
N GLN A 42 5.28 7.82 -1.39
CA GLN A 42 5.08 7.09 -2.64
C GLN A 42 5.24 5.57 -2.52
N ILE A 43 6.12 5.09 -1.63
CA ILE A 43 6.28 3.65 -1.38
C ILE A 43 5.09 3.10 -0.60
N LEU A 44 4.68 3.75 0.50
CA LEU A 44 3.56 3.27 1.32
C LEU A 44 2.26 3.28 0.52
N ASP A 45 1.99 4.38 -0.18
CA ASP A 45 0.76 4.50 -0.97
C ASP A 45 0.71 3.47 -2.11
N HIS A 46 1.85 3.16 -2.75
CA HIS A 46 1.90 2.08 -3.74
C HIS A 46 1.64 0.68 -3.13
N LEU A 47 1.95 0.48 -1.85
CA LEU A 47 1.57 -0.74 -1.14
C LEU A 47 0.06 -0.80 -0.88
N VAL A 48 -0.57 0.34 -0.55
CA VAL A 48 -2.03 0.46 -0.41
C VAL A 48 -2.73 0.10 -1.72
N ASP A 49 -2.28 0.66 -2.85
CA ASP A 49 -2.81 0.31 -4.18
C ASP A 49 -2.72 -1.20 -4.47
N SER A 50 -1.59 -1.81 -4.08
CA SER A 50 -1.34 -3.24 -4.30
C SER A 50 -2.28 -4.10 -3.44
N ALA A 51 -2.49 -3.71 -2.19
CA ALA A 51 -3.42 -4.38 -1.27
C ALA A 51 -4.87 -4.26 -1.76
N ALA A 52 -5.30 -3.07 -2.18
CA ALA A 52 -6.65 -2.82 -2.70
C ALA A 52 -6.95 -3.63 -3.97
N ASN A 53 -6.00 -3.68 -4.91
CA ASN A 53 -6.12 -4.50 -6.13
C ASN A 53 -6.23 -6.00 -5.79
N ASN A 54 -5.41 -6.49 -4.87
CA ASN A 54 -5.45 -7.89 -4.47
C ASN A 54 -6.72 -8.24 -3.68
N HIS A 55 -7.24 -7.34 -2.85
CA HIS A 55 -8.50 -7.53 -2.15
C HIS A 55 -9.66 -7.75 -3.13
N GLN A 56 -9.78 -6.90 -4.16
CA GLN A 56 -10.79 -7.06 -5.20
C GLN A 56 -10.65 -8.39 -5.97
N ARG A 57 -9.41 -8.81 -6.29
CA ARG A 57 -9.15 -10.11 -6.93
C ARG A 57 -9.64 -11.28 -6.08
N VAL A 58 -9.28 -11.30 -4.78
CA VAL A 58 -9.65 -12.38 -3.85
C VAL A 58 -11.16 -12.49 -3.70
N VAL A 59 -11.86 -11.37 -3.51
CA VAL A 59 -13.33 -11.34 -3.34
C VAL A 59 -14.03 -11.79 -4.62
N ARG A 60 -13.61 -11.29 -5.78
CA ARG A 60 -14.25 -11.63 -7.07
C ARG A 60 -14.00 -13.08 -7.48
N LEU A 61 -12.85 -13.66 -7.12
CA LEU A 61 -12.58 -15.09 -7.35
C LEU A 61 -13.53 -16.02 -6.58
N GLN A 62 -14.20 -15.53 -5.53
CA GLN A 62 -15.13 -16.39 -4.78
C GLN A 62 -16.35 -16.81 -5.61
N TYR A 63 -16.68 -16.07 -6.68
CA TYR A 63 -17.88 -16.29 -7.49
C TYR A 63 -17.67 -16.16 -9.00
N ASN A 64 -16.43 -15.97 -9.46
CA ASN A 64 -16.09 -15.98 -10.88
C ASN A 64 -15.07 -17.08 -11.16
N ASP A 65 -15.35 -17.92 -12.16
CA ASP A 65 -14.45 -18.99 -12.59
C ASP A 65 -13.13 -18.46 -13.20
N LYS A 66 -13.17 -17.25 -13.73
CA LYS A 66 -12.02 -16.57 -14.31
C LYS A 66 -12.12 -15.07 -14.06
N LEU A 67 -10.98 -14.46 -13.75
CA LEU A 67 -10.83 -13.01 -13.72
C LEU A 67 -10.13 -12.52 -14.99
N ASP A 68 -10.60 -11.38 -15.48
CA ASP A 68 -9.90 -10.58 -16.47
C ASP A 68 -9.72 -9.17 -15.90
N PHE A 69 -8.47 -8.77 -15.68
CA PHE A 69 -8.11 -7.46 -15.14
C PHE A 69 -7.07 -6.82 -16.05
N PRO A 70 -7.11 -5.48 -16.22
CA PRO A 70 -5.96 -4.78 -16.78
C PRO A 70 -4.73 -5.06 -15.91
N ASP A 71 -3.57 -5.10 -16.56
CA ASP A 71 -2.31 -5.32 -15.85
C ASP A 71 -2.07 -4.18 -14.85
N TYR A 72 -1.58 -4.55 -13.66
CA TYR A 72 -1.25 -3.64 -12.57
C TYR A 72 0.24 -3.25 -12.58
N GLN A 73 1.08 -3.90 -13.40
CA GLN A 73 2.54 -3.70 -13.39
C GLN A 73 3.11 -2.84 -14.51
N GLN A 74 2.35 -2.49 -15.56
CA GLN A 74 2.95 -1.89 -16.76
C GLN A 74 3.69 -0.57 -16.50
N ASP A 75 3.20 0.24 -15.55
CA ASP A 75 3.88 1.47 -15.15
C ASP A 75 3.51 1.89 -13.72
N ASN A 76 4.29 1.40 -12.75
CA ASN A 76 4.14 1.79 -11.35
C ASN A 76 4.38 3.30 -11.13
N ASP A 77 5.22 3.94 -11.96
CA ASP A 77 5.51 5.35 -11.82
C ASP A 77 4.32 6.19 -12.31
N LEU A 78 3.62 5.76 -13.36
CA LEU A 78 2.36 6.35 -13.79
C LEU A 78 1.28 6.27 -12.70
N TRP A 79 1.10 5.11 -12.05
CA TRP A 79 0.12 4.97 -10.96
C TRP A 79 0.43 5.92 -9.80
N ILE A 80 1.70 5.95 -9.37
CA ILE A 80 2.16 6.86 -8.32
C ILE A 80 1.92 8.33 -8.72
N ALA A 81 2.13 8.68 -9.99
CA ALA A 81 1.90 10.03 -10.49
C ALA A 81 0.41 10.40 -10.56
N LEU A 82 -0.45 9.48 -11.02
CA LEU A 82 -1.90 9.73 -11.16
C LEU A 82 -2.60 9.96 -9.83
N GLN A 83 -2.17 9.25 -8.78
CA GLN A 83 -2.76 9.36 -7.45
C GLN A 83 -2.25 10.58 -6.66
N ASP A 84 -1.14 11.18 -7.09
CA ASP A 84 -0.52 12.37 -6.46
C ASP A 84 -0.32 12.24 -4.94
N TYR A 85 0.08 11.05 -4.50
CA TYR A 85 0.25 10.69 -3.10
C TYR A 85 1.26 11.55 -2.33
N GLN A 86 2.21 12.17 -3.05
CA GLN A 86 3.13 13.11 -2.45
C GLN A 86 2.39 14.26 -1.73
N ASN A 87 1.22 14.65 -2.24
CA ASN A 87 0.39 15.73 -1.71
C ASN A 87 -0.78 15.25 -0.82
N ALA A 88 -0.97 13.93 -0.66
CA ALA A 88 -2.01 13.37 0.22
C ALA A 88 -1.74 13.64 1.71
N ASP A 89 -2.76 13.61 2.57
CA ASP A 89 -2.57 13.68 4.01
C ASP A 89 -1.94 12.37 4.52
N TRP A 90 -0.78 12.49 5.18
CA TRP A 90 -0.03 11.33 5.66
C TRP A 90 -0.77 10.52 6.71
N ASN A 91 -1.51 11.19 7.61
CA ASN A 91 -2.25 10.50 8.66
C ASN A 91 -3.45 9.75 8.07
N ILE A 92 -4.02 10.24 6.97
CA ILE A 92 -5.06 9.49 6.25
C ILE A 92 -4.44 8.25 5.58
N THR A 93 -3.33 8.41 4.86
CA THR A 93 -2.64 7.28 4.20
C THR A 93 -2.31 6.14 5.16
N ILE A 94 -1.83 6.42 6.37
CA ILE A 94 -1.47 5.39 7.35
C ILE A 94 -2.67 4.55 7.79
N GLN A 95 -3.89 5.11 7.73
CA GLN A 95 -5.13 4.48 8.20
C GLN A 95 -5.88 3.72 7.10
N LEU A 96 -5.39 3.73 5.86
CA LEU A 96 -5.97 3.00 4.72
C LEU A 96 -5.52 1.53 4.72
#